data_AF-A0A930FP88-F1
#
_entry.id   AF-A0A930FP88-F1
#
_cell.length_a   1.000
_cell.length_b   1.000
_cell.length_c   1.000
_cell.angle_alpha   90.00
_cell.angle_beta   90.00
_cell.angle_gamma   90.00
#
_symmetry.space_group_name_H-M   'P 1'
#
loop_
_entity.id
_entity.type
_entity.pdbx_description
1 polymer ?
#
loop_
_entity_poly.entity_id
_entity_poly.type
_entity_poly.pdbx_seq_one_letter_code
_entity_poly.pdbx_strand_id
1 'polypeptide(L)'
;MHIKRVGVALMAAAMIGTGVFSGVSASGLGSILGGIVKVGGIGFLVDKYGESLNSAINSVMMKEGAGTNYATKVVPIVSIGNRGYIGAAQVIGDADQVEKVEAVGQLEISWNNKLFRIKGLIPMDSKNPTSFSRVQGVGVSAVIDVRV
;
A
#
# COMPACT_ATOMS: atom_id res chain seq x y z
N MET A 1 -26.58 14.27 27.37
CA MET A 1 -25.54 14.20 26.31
C MET A 1 -24.61 13.00 26.53
N HIS A 2 -25.11 11.76 26.52
CA HIS A 2 -24.32 10.56 26.90
C HIS A 2 -24.37 9.40 25.88
N ILE A 3 -24.97 9.59 24.70
CA ILE A 3 -25.15 8.52 23.70
C ILE A 3 -23.94 8.29 22.78
N LYS A 4 -22.93 9.18 22.80
CA LYS A 4 -21.81 9.11 21.84
C LYS A 4 -20.60 8.26 22.29
N ARG A 5 -20.63 7.65 23.48
CA ARG A 5 -19.51 6.84 24.02
C ARG A 5 -19.76 5.34 24.07
N VAL A 6 -20.99 4.88 23.82
CA VAL A 6 -21.35 3.45 23.93
C VAL A 6 -21.09 2.68 22.61
N GLY A 7 -21.12 3.36 21.46
CA GLY A 7 -20.85 2.73 20.16
C GLY A 7 -19.37 2.35 19.91
N VAL A 8 -18.42 2.93 20.66
CA VAL A 8 -16.99 2.69 20.46
C VAL A 8 -16.49 1.45 21.23
N ALA A 9 -17.23 1.01 22.26
CA ALA A 9 -16.82 -0.13 23.10
C ALA A 9 -17.26 -1.50 22.53
N LEU A 10 -18.28 -1.54 21.67
CA LEU A 10 -18.78 -2.81 21.10
C LEU A 10 -17.94 -3.36 19.95
N MET A 11 -17.11 -2.53 19.31
CA MET A 11 -16.18 -3.00 18.27
C MET A 11 -14.85 -3.53 18.85
N ALA A 12 -14.57 -3.28 20.13
CA ALA A 12 -13.34 -3.71 20.81
C ALA A 12 -13.45 -5.09 21.49
N ALA A 13 -14.63 -5.70 21.54
CA ALA A 13 -14.88 -6.97 22.25
C ALA A 13 -14.78 -8.24 21.37
N ALA A 14 -14.49 -8.11 20.06
CA ALA A 14 -14.44 -9.27 19.16
C ALA A 14 -13.03 -9.87 18.95
N MET A 15 -12.00 -9.40 19.67
CA MET A 15 -10.61 -9.67 19.31
C MET A 15 -9.72 -10.29 20.39
N ILE A 16 -10.25 -10.86 21.47
CA ILE A 16 -9.41 -11.66 22.39
C ILE A 16 -10.19 -12.82 23.00
N GLY A 17 -9.82 -14.04 22.60
CA GLY A 17 -10.05 -15.24 23.40
C GLY A 17 -10.60 -16.43 22.63
N THR A 18 -9.70 -17.25 22.07
CA THR A 18 -9.68 -18.71 22.28
C THR A 18 -8.49 -19.27 21.51
N GLY A 19 -7.46 -19.71 22.22
CA GLY A 19 -6.53 -20.71 21.71
C GLY A 19 -6.70 -21.97 22.54
N VAL A 20 -7.13 -23.08 21.92
CA VAL A 20 -6.72 -24.47 22.24
C VAL A 20 -6.94 -25.31 20.96
N PHE A 21 -5.93 -26.08 20.59
CA PHE A 21 -5.79 -26.93 19.41
C PHE A 21 -6.95 -27.94 19.21
N SER A 22 -7.32 -28.21 17.95
CA SER A 22 -7.51 -29.57 17.37
C SER A 22 -7.91 -29.50 15.88
N GLY A 23 -7.03 -29.98 15.00
CA GLY A 23 -7.34 -30.59 13.70
C GLY A 23 -8.20 -29.80 12.68
N VAL A 24 -7.57 -28.91 11.90
CA VAL A 24 -8.06 -28.60 10.55
C VAL A 24 -6.94 -28.95 9.56
N SER A 25 -7.25 -29.89 8.68
CA SER A 25 -6.37 -30.51 7.71
C SER A 25 -5.57 -29.48 6.89
N ALA A 26 -4.25 -29.62 6.94
CA ALA A 26 -3.29 -28.93 6.09
C ALA A 26 -3.30 -29.51 4.65
N SER A 27 -4.45 -29.46 4.00
CA SER A 27 -4.67 -30.01 2.66
C SER A 27 -5.38 -28.94 1.81
N GLY A 28 -4.63 -27.89 1.47
CA GLY A 28 -5.10 -26.79 0.62
C GLY A 28 -4.16 -25.58 0.59
N LEU A 29 -3.42 -25.35 1.68
CA LEU A 29 -2.44 -24.26 1.77
C LEU A 29 -1.06 -24.60 1.19
N GLY A 30 -0.74 -25.88 0.98
CA GLY A 30 0.58 -26.34 0.53
C GLY A 30 0.90 -26.08 -0.95
N SER A 31 -0.12 -25.87 -1.79
CA SER A 31 0.09 -25.61 -3.23
C SER A 31 0.11 -24.12 -3.58
N ILE A 32 -0.55 -23.27 -2.78
CA ILE A 32 -0.57 -21.81 -2.99
C ILE A 32 0.72 -21.17 -2.45
N LEU A 33 1.37 -21.75 -1.43
CA LEU A 33 2.53 -21.16 -0.75
C LEU A 33 3.89 -21.46 -1.41
N GLY A 34 3.94 -22.24 -2.50
CA GLY A 34 5.20 -22.81 -2.99
C GLY A 34 6.05 -21.98 -3.95
N GLY A 35 5.54 -20.95 -4.63
CA GLY A 35 6.36 -20.30 -5.66
C GLY A 35 5.90 -18.99 -6.29
N ILE A 36 4.67 -18.51 -6.03
CA ILE A 36 4.12 -17.31 -6.69
C ILE A 36 3.82 -16.17 -5.69
N VAL A 37 3.89 -16.44 -4.38
CA VAL A 37 3.34 -15.57 -3.32
C VAL A 37 4.20 -14.35 -3.00
N LYS A 38 5.52 -14.38 -3.20
CA LYS A 38 6.38 -13.26 -2.75
C LYS A 38 6.37 -12.02 -3.65
N VAL A 39 6.06 -12.18 -4.94
CA VAL A 39 5.97 -11.03 -5.86
C VAL A 39 4.52 -10.62 -6.08
N GLY A 40 3.54 -11.53 -6.04
CA GLY A 40 2.12 -11.16 -6.18
C GLY A 40 1.40 -10.73 -4.88
N GLY A 41 1.91 -11.11 -3.70
CA GLY A 41 1.19 -10.94 -2.43
C GLY A 41 0.96 -9.48 -2.02
N ILE A 42 1.99 -8.64 -2.10
CA ILE A 42 1.87 -7.21 -1.74
C ILE A 42 0.94 -6.48 -2.72
N GLY A 43 1.11 -6.71 -4.03
CA GLY A 43 0.22 -6.16 -5.05
C GLY A 43 -1.25 -6.53 -4.79
N PHE A 44 -1.51 -7.80 -4.46
CA PHE A 44 -2.85 -8.27 -4.12
C PHE A 44 -3.43 -7.61 -2.85
N LEU A 45 -2.62 -7.44 -1.79
CA LEU A 45 -3.07 -6.74 -0.58
C LEU A 45 -3.40 -5.28 -0.88
N VAL A 46 -2.60 -4.61 -1.70
CA VAL A 46 -2.86 -3.22 -2.10
C VAL A 46 -4.12 -3.13 -2.96
N ASP A 47 -4.27 -4.00 -3.95
CA ASP A 47 -5.46 -4.03 -4.79
C ASP A 47 -6.73 -4.31 -3.95
N LYS A 48 -6.63 -5.13 -2.89
CA LYS A 48 -7.75 -5.47 -1.99
C LYS A 48 -8.09 -4.39 -0.95
N TYR A 49 -7.08 -3.73 -0.39
CA TYR A 49 -7.24 -2.81 0.74
C TYR A 49 -7.00 -1.33 0.38
N GLY A 50 -6.69 -1.04 -0.88
CA GLY A 50 -6.27 0.28 -1.35
C GLY A 50 -7.25 1.41 -0.99
N GLU A 51 -8.55 1.22 -1.19
CA GLU A 51 -9.57 2.22 -0.86
C GLU A 51 -9.66 2.51 0.65
N SER A 52 -9.61 1.46 1.48
CA SER A 52 -9.62 1.57 2.94
C SER A 52 -8.35 2.27 3.44
N LEU A 53 -7.18 1.92 2.89
CA LEU A 53 -5.91 2.57 3.18
C LEU A 53 -5.95 4.05 2.79
N ASN A 54 -6.46 4.36 1.60
CA ASN A 54 -6.60 5.72 1.11
C ASN A 54 -7.47 6.58 2.04
N SER A 55 -8.62 6.04 2.44
CA SER A 55 -9.56 6.72 3.34
C SER A 55 -8.97 6.94 4.73
N ALA A 56 -8.25 5.95 5.28
CA ALA A 56 -7.57 6.08 6.56
C ALA A 56 -6.50 7.18 6.53
N ILE A 57 -5.67 7.20 5.47
CA ILE A 57 -4.63 8.23 5.29
C ILE A 57 -5.29 9.61 5.17
N ASN A 58 -6.28 9.78 4.30
CA ASN A 58 -6.97 11.06 4.14
C ASN A 58 -7.59 11.54 5.46
N SER A 59 -8.19 10.65 6.25
CA SER A 59 -8.76 10.99 7.57
C SER A 59 -7.70 11.50 8.54
N VAL A 60 -6.52 10.87 8.58
CA VAL A 60 -5.40 11.31 9.44
C VAL A 60 -4.83 12.64 8.94
N MET A 61 -4.56 12.77 7.63
CA MET A 61 -3.99 13.99 7.06
C MET A 61 -4.91 15.21 7.27
N MET A 62 -6.23 15.02 7.14
CA MET A 62 -7.21 16.07 7.45
C MET A 62 -7.17 16.51 8.92
N LYS A 63 -6.97 15.56 9.85
CA LYS A 63 -6.86 15.87 11.29
C LYS A 63 -5.59 16.65 11.61
N GLU A 64 -4.49 16.33 10.93
CA GLU A 64 -3.19 17.00 11.09
C GLU A 64 -3.10 18.31 10.28
N GLY A 65 -4.19 18.76 9.66
CA GLY A 65 -4.22 20.00 8.86
C GLY A 65 -3.46 19.93 7.53
N ALA A 66 -2.99 18.73 7.14
CA ALA A 66 -2.31 18.43 5.88
C ALA A 66 -3.24 17.81 4.83
N GLY A 67 -4.55 18.04 4.97
CA GLY A 67 -5.58 17.55 4.07
C GLY A 67 -5.47 18.14 2.66
N THR A 68 -6.13 17.48 1.70
CA THR A 68 -6.12 17.90 0.29
C THR A 68 -7.50 17.79 -0.32
N ASN A 69 -7.78 18.65 -1.31
CA ASN A 69 -8.94 18.56 -2.18
C ASN A 69 -8.62 17.85 -3.51
N TYR A 70 -7.36 17.48 -3.74
CA TYR A 70 -6.93 16.69 -4.90
C TYR A 70 -7.30 15.21 -4.72
N ALA A 71 -7.43 14.50 -5.83
CA ALA A 71 -7.71 13.07 -5.79
C ALA A 71 -6.51 12.31 -5.22
N THR A 72 -6.79 11.25 -4.45
CA THR A 72 -5.76 10.35 -3.93
C THR A 72 -6.10 8.89 -4.21
N LYS A 73 -5.07 8.07 -4.46
CA LYS A 73 -5.19 6.63 -4.74
C LYS A 73 -4.02 5.89 -4.11
N VAL A 74 -4.25 4.70 -3.57
CA VAL A 74 -3.17 3.82 -3.10
C VAL A 74 -2.85 2.80 -4.18
N VAL A 75 -1.57 2.70 -4.54
CA VAL A 75 -1.05 1.82 -5.59
C VAL A 75 0.20 1.08 -5.10
N PRO A 76 0.52 -0.09 -5.66
CA PRO A 76 1.72 -0.83 -5.28
C PRO A 76 3.02 -0.08 -5.65
N ILE A 77 4.08 -0.26 -4.86
CA ILE A 77 5.44 0.14 -5.21
C ILE A 77 6.16 -1.05 -5.83
N VAL A 78 6.72 -0.85 -7.03
CA VAL A 78 7.52 -1.82 -7.76
C VAL A 78 8.96 -1.31 -7.85
N SER A 79 9.94 -2.15 -7.55
CA SER A 79 11.34 -1.77 -7.70
C SER A 79 11.77 -1.73 -9.18
N ILE A 80 12.40 -0.64 -9.58
CA ILE A 80 13.02 -0.48 -10.90
C ILE A 80 14.44 -1.09 -10.82
N GLY A 81 14.73 -2.04 -11.72
CA GLY A 81 16.01 -2.76 -11.76
C GLY A 81 15.98 -4.11 -11.01
N ASN A 82 15.25 -4.21 -9.90
CA ASN A 82 15.01 -5.47 -9.19
C ASN A 82 13.52 -5.83 -9.31
N ARG A 83 13.17 -6.93 -9.99
CA ARG A 83 11.78 -7.28 -10.33
C ARG A 83 10.99 -7.77 -9.10
N GLY A 84 10.52 -6.85 -8.26
CA GLY A 84 9.73 -7.17 -7.07
C GLY A 84 8.84 -6.03 -6.56
N TYR A 85 7.69 -6.38 -6.00
CA TYR A 85 6.87 -5.48 -5.22
C TYR A 85 7.48 -5.30 -3.84
N ILE A 86 7.63 -4.05 -3.40
CA ILE A 86 8.38 -3.72 -2.17
C ILE A 86 7.54 -2.97 -1.13
N GLY A 87 6.33 -2.53 -1.49
CA GLY A 87 5.43 -1.80 -0.60
C GLY A 87 4.25 -1.21 -1.35
N ALA A 88 3.65 -0.16 -0.81
CA ALA A 88 2.60 0.61 -1.44
C ALA A 88 2.81 2.12 -1.25
N ALA A 89 2.19 2.93 -2.09
CA ALA A 89 2.25 4.37 -2.03
C ALA A 89 0.86 4.96 -2.25
N GLN A 90 0.55 6.03 -1.52
CA GLN A 90 -0.55 6.91 -1.89
C GLN A 90 -0.01 7.95 -2.88
N VAL A 91 -0.69 8.10 -4.00
CA VAL A 91 -0.46 9.14 -5.00
C VAL A 91 -1.55 10.20 -4.92
N ILE A 92 -1.20 11.42 -5.33
CA ILE A 92 -2.04 12.62 -5.23
C ILE A 92 -1.90 13.50 -6.48
N GLY A 93 -3.01 14.05 -6.97
CA GLY A 93 -3.04 14.95 -8.13
C GLY A 93 -4.44 15.16 -8.69
N ASP A 94 -4.51 15.64 -9.94
CA ASP A 94 -5.79 15.72 -10.67
C ASP A 94 -6.38 14.32 -10.88
N ALA A 95 -7.71 14.23 -10.78
CA ALA A 95 -8.41 12.94 -10.74
C ALA A 95 -8.14 12.06 -11.97
N ASP A 96 -8.14 12.66 -13.16
CA ASP A 96 -7.89 11.99 -14.43
C ASP A 96 -6.44 11.46 -14.55
N GLN A 97 -5.48 12.12 -13.88
CA GLN A 97 -4.10 11.66 -13.85
C GLN A 97 -3.89 10.59 -12.77
N VAL A 98 -4.47 10.76 -11.58
CA VAL A 98 -4.40 9.80 -10.48
C VAL A 98 -5.01 8.46 -10.88
N GLU A 99 -6.09 8.47 -11.64
CA GLU A 99 -6.74 7.26 -12.14
C GLU A 99 -5.80 6.42 -13.02
N LYS A 100 -5.02 7.07 -13.90
CA LYS A 100 -4.04 6.45 -14.80
C LYS A 100 -2.88 5.77 -14.07
N VAL A 101 -2.62 6.11 -12.81
CA VAL A 101 -1.51 5.50 -12.08
C VAL A 101 -1.87 4.07 -11.71
N GLU A 102 -1.07 3.12 -12.18
CA GLU A 102 -1.20 1.70 -11.82
C GLU A 102 -0.21 1.26 -10.74
N ALA A 103 0.95 1.91 -10.67
CA ALA A 103 2.01 1.62 -9.71
C ALA A 103 2.92 2.83 -9.50
N VAL A 104 3.73 2.77 -8.43
CA VAL A 104 4.86 3.68 -8.23
C VAL A 104 6.16 2.90 -8.40
N GLY A 105 6.99 3.32 -9.33
CA GLY A 105 8.33 2.79 -9.52
C GLY A 105 9.29 3.36 -8.49
N GLN A 106 10.02 2.51 -7.77
CA GLN A 106 11.11 2.92 -6.88
C GLN A 106 12.46 2.64 -7.53
N LEU A 107 13.20 3.71 -7.81
CA LEU A 107 14.62 3.66 -8.15
C LEU A 107 15.46 3.90 -6.89
N GLU A 108 16.36 2.98 -6.56
CA GLU A 108 17.26 3.12 -5.42
C GLU A 108 18.70 3.33 -5.89
N ILE A 109 19.35 4.38 -5.38
CA ILE A 109 20.75 4.71 -5.68
C ILE A 109 21.50 4.87 -4.35
N SER A 110 22.65 4.21 -4.24
CA SER A 110 23.57 4.40 -3.12
C SER A 110 24.68 5.39 -3.53
N TRP A 111 24.92 6.40 -2.69
CA TRP A 111 25.92 7.44 -2.95
C TRP A 111 26.86 7.62 -1.75
N ASN A 112 28.08 8.12 -2.00
CA ASN A 112 29.16 8.31 -1.01
C ASN A 112 29.44 7.06 -0.16
N ASN A 113 29.99 6.00 -0.76
CA ASN A 113 30.28 4.72 -0.10
C ASN A 113 29.08 4.13 0.68
N LYS A 114 27.87 4.27 0.13
CA LYS A 114 26.59 3.83 0.73
C LYS A 114 26.16 4.62 1.97
N LEU A 115 26.79 5.76 2.28
CA LEU A 115 26.35 6.64 3.36
C LEU A 115 24.93 7.17 3.10
N PHE A 116 24.63 7.50 1.84
CA PHE A 116 23.31 7.98 1.45
C PHE A 116 22.61 6.96 0.57
N ARG A 117 21.38 6.60 0.95
CA ARG A 117 20.47 5.79 0.15
C ARG A 117 19.34 6.68 -0.35
N ILE A 118 19.36 6.95 -1.65
CA ILE A 118 18.41 7.82 -2.32
C ILE A 118 17.34 6.93 -2.97
N LYS A 119 16.08 7.22 -2.69
CA LYS A 119 14.92 6.54 -3.28
C LYS A 119 14.13 7.53 -4.11
N GLY A 120 14.17 7.37 -5.44
CA GLY A 120 13.30 8.07 -6.36
C GLY A 120 11.99 7.32 -6.51
N LEU A 121 10.86 8.00 -6.32
CA LEU A 121 9.52 7.45 -6.54
C LEU A 121 8.90 8.09 -7.78
N ILE A 122 8.39 7.25 -8.68
CA ILE A 122 7.89 7.66 -9.99
C ILE A 122 6.49 7.09 -10.15
N PRO A 123 5.43 7.90 -10.21
CA PRO A 123 4.09 7.42 -10.59
C PRO A 123 4.10 6.93 -12.04
N MET A 124 3.60 5.71 -12.26
CA MET A 124 3.68 5.00 -13.55
C MET A 124 2.29 4.56 -14.00
N ASP A 125 2.10 4.54 -15.32
CA ASP A 125 0.89 4.05 -15.99
C ASP A 125 0.81 2.50 -16.11
N SER A 126 1.81 1.80 -15.57
CA SER A 126 1.97 0.35 -15.74
C SER A 126 2.61 -0.26 -14.51
N LYS A 127 2.17 -1.46 -14.12
CA LYS A 127 2.83 -2.29 -13.09
C LYS A 127 4.17 -2.88 -13.58
N ASN A 128 4.50 -2.79 -14.87
CA ASN A 128 5.73 -3.34 -15.43
C ASN A 128 6.90 -2.34 -15.33
N PRO A 129 7.93 -2.59 -14.50
CA PRO A 129 9.01 -1.63 -14.24
C PRO A 129 10.01 -1.48 -15.41
N THR A 130 9.91 -2.27 -16.48
CA THR A 130 10.77 -2.14 -17.66
C THR A 130 10.07 -1.46 -18.84
N SER A 131 8.75 -1.29 -18.77
CA SER A 131 7.94 -0.69 -19.83
C SER A 131 6.79 0.09 -19.21
N PHE A 132 7.06 1.36 -18.92
CA PHE A 132 6.11 2.28 -18.31
C PHE A 132 6.36 3.71 -18.81
N SER A 133 5.33 4.54 -18.74
CA SER A 133 5.42 5.99 -18.85
C SER A 133 5.19 6.62 -17.49
N ARG A 134 5.92 7.71 -17.19
CA ARG A 134 5.64 8.51 -16.00
C ARG A 134 4.32 9.25 -16.19
N VAL A 135 3.41 9.10 -15.23
CA VAL A 135 2.20 9.94 -15.16
C VAL A 135 2.60 11.32 -14.63
N GLN A 136 2.43 12.33 -15.47
CA GLN A 136 2.75 13.72 -15.13
C GLN A 136 1.64 14.35 -14.29
N GLY A 137 1.98 15.37 -13.48
CA GLY A 137 1.02 16.05 -12.62
C GLY A 137 0.60 15.27 -11.36
N VAL A 138 1.15 14.06 -11.16
CA VAL A 138 0.89 13.23 -9.98
C VAL A 138 2.15 13.12 -9.13
N GLY A 139 1.97 13.29 -7.82
CA GLY A 139 3.01 13.10 -6.80
C GLY A 139 2.72 11.90 -5.90
N VAL A 140 3.69 11.55 -5.05
CA VAL A 140 3.50 10.59 -3.95
C VAL A 140 3.24 11.38 -2.68
N SER A 141 2.11 11.14 -2.01
CA SER A 141 1.74 11.77 -0.75
C SER A 141 2.14 10.96 0.48
N ALA A 142 2.13 9.62 0.37
CA ALA A 142 2.50 8.74 1.46
C ALA A 142 3.16 7.45 0.96
N VAL A 143 4.06 6.89 1.76
CA VAL A 143 4.64 5.55 1.57
C VAL A 143 4.08 4.64 2.65
N ILE A 144 3.73 3.42 2.26
CA ILE A 144 3.08 2.42 3.10
C ILE A 144 3.95 1.17 3.10
N ASP A 145 4.55 0.88 4.24
CA ASP A 145 5.30 -0.36 4.45
C ASP A 145 4.34 -1.50 4.77
N VAL A 146 4.17 -2.42 3.82
CA VAL A 146 3.37 -3.63 4.01
C VAL A 146 4.24 -4.70 4.66
N ARG A 147 3.98 -4.99 5.93
CA ARG A 147 4.65 -6.08 6.66
C ARG A 147 3.91 -7.40 6.42
N VAL A 148 4.61 -8.37 5.84
CA VAL A 148 4.15 -9.75 5.59
C VAL A 148 5.08 -10.76 6.24
#